data_AF-A0A7X8Z9C0-F1
#
_entry.id   AF-A0A7X8Z9C0-F1
#
_cell.length_a   1.000
_cell.length_b   1.000
_cell.length_c   1.000
_cell.angle_alpha   90.00
_cell.angle_beta   90.00
_cell.angle_gamma   90.00
#
_symmetry.space_group_name_H-M   'P 1'
#
loop_
_entity.id
_entity.type
_entity.pdbx_description
1 polymer ?
#
loop_
_entity_poly.entity_id
_entity_poly.type
_entity_poly.pdbx_seq_one_letter_code
_entity_poly.pdbx_strand_id
1 'polypeptide(L)'
;MTLKELFILKKRPDLHKEFVNSDTQNINNDFKNLKEVYLWKCRHGHTWYASLKKRIAGRGCQVCCGRVVVKGINDLASKHPFLLYEWDYEKNKDVSPENISAGSGKKVWWKCAQGHSWQDTVNHRADGRGCPYCGNKKIIEGENDLASTHPQLLKEWDYDKNIIKPTQVVAGSSKKVKWICSDCGHQFEASVINRTRFKMRCPKCKNKK
;
A
#
# COMPACT_ATOMS: atom_id res chain seq x y z
N MET A 1 30.41 -32.53 17.42
CA MET A 1 30.19 -31.72 16.20
C MET A 1 29.89 -32.69 15.05
N THR A 2 28.78 -32.54 14.33
CA THR A 2 28.40 -33.50 13.27
C THR A 2 29.20 -33.27 11.98
N LEU A 3 29.25 -34.25 11.08
CA LEU A 3 29.90 -34.09 9.75
C LEU A 3 29.28 -32.94 8.95
N LYS A 4 27.96 -32.75 9.06
CA LYS A 4 27.23 -31.63 8.44
C LYS A 4 27.62 -30.27 9.05
N GLU A 5 27.78 -30.23 10.37
CA GLU A 5 28.19 -29.03 11.09
C GLU A 5 29.63 -28.62 10.74
N LEU A 6 30.57 -29.57 10.72
CA LEU A 6 31.94 -29.38 10.27
C LEU A 6 32.01 -28.86 8.82
N PHE A 7 31.19 -29.42 7.94
CA PHE A 7 31.12 -29.00 6.54
C PHE A 7 30.65 -27.54 6.39
N ILE A 8 29.61 -27.13 7.13
CA ILE A 8 29.10 -25.75 7.11
C ILE A 8 30.14 -24.78 7.67
N LEU A 9 30.73 -25.09 8.83
CA LEU A 9 31.78 -24.27 9.45
C LEU A 9 32.96 -24.05 8.50
N LYS A 10 33.38 -25.08 7.77
CA LYS A 10 34.49 -24.96 6.81
C LYS A 10 34.14 -24.11 5.58
N LYS A 11 32.90 -24.18 5.08
CA LYS A 11 32.51 -23.50 3.83
C LYS A 11 31.98 -22.08 4.06
N ARG A 12 31.20 -21.85 5.12
CA ARG A 12 30.52 -20.59 5.45
C ARG A 12 30.37 -20.42 6.97
N PRO A 13 31.47 -20.08 7.69
CA PRO A 13 31.43 -19.87 9.14
C PRO A 13 30.39 -18.82 9.56
N ASP A 14 30.18 -17.81 8.73
CA ASP A 14 29.22 -16.72 8.96
C ASP A 14 27.76 -17.20 9.02
N LEU A 15 27.44 -18.32 8.36
CA LEU A 15 26.10 -18.92 8.36
C LEU A 15 25.92 -20.01 9.43
N HIS A 16 27.00 -20.44 10.11
CA HIS A 16 26.92 -21.50 11.12
C HIS A 16 25.99 -21.14 12.28
N LYS A 17 25.94 -19.86 12.68
CA LYS A 17 25.01 -19.35 13.71
C LYS A 17 23.52 -19.59 13.39
N GLU A 18 23.18 -19.80 12.12
CA GLU A 18 21.82 -20.09 11.68
C GLU A 18 21.58 -21.58 11.43
N PHE A 19 22.62 -22.42 11.49
CA PHE A 19 22.50 -23.85 11.27
C PHE A 19 21.93 -24.55 12.50
N VAL A 20 20.93 -25.42 12.28
CA VAL A 20 20.37 -26.26 13.34
C VAL A 20 20.95 -27.66 13.22
N ASN A 21 21.75 -28.04 14.21
CA ASN A 21 22.32 -29.38 14.32
C ASN A 21 21.28 -30.33 14.95
N SER A 22 20.34 -30.83 14.13
CA SER A 22 19.35 -31.83 14.56
C SER A 22 19.49 -33.11 13.74
N ASP A 23 19.44 -34.27 14.41
CA ASP A 23 19.33 -35.56 13.74
C ASP A 23 18.08 -35.58 12.87
N THR A 24 18.27 -35.85 11.58
CA THR A 24 17.30 -35.64 10.50
C THR A 24 16.18 -36.68 10.46
N GLN A 25 15.55 -37.01 11.59
CA GLN A 25 14.50 -38.05 11.63
C GLN A 25 13.09 -37.54 11.33
N ASN A 26 12.88 -36.23 11.10
CA ASN A 26 11.59 -35.69 10.67
C ASN A 26 11.74 -34.74 9.49
N ILE A 27 12.28 -35.27 8.38
CA ILE A 27 12.23 -34.58 7.10
C ILE A 27 10.83 -34.79 6.54
N ASN A 28 10.09 -33.69 6.31
CA ASN A 28 8.79 -33.74 5.64
C ASN A 28 8.93 -34.46 4.28
N ASN A 29 7.93 -35.24 3.86
CA ASN A 29 8.02 -36.15 2.70
C ASN A 29 8.45 -35.45 1.39
N ASP A 30 8.17 -34.16 1.27
CA ASP A 30 8.53 -33.30 0.12
C ASP A 30 10.05 -33.14 -0.11
N PHE A 31 10.89 -33.48 0.88
CA PHE A 31 12.35 -33.30 0.83
C PHE A 31 13.14 -34.61 0.75
N LYS A 32 12.45 -35.77 0.68
CA LYS A 32 13.09 -37.10 0.60
C LYS A 32 14.05 -37.25 -0.59
N ASN A 33 13.85 -36.47 -1.65
CA ASN A 33 14.67 -36.51 -2.88
C ASN A 33 15.82 -35.47 -2.94
N LEU A 34 16.04 -34.66 -1.90
CA LEU A 34 17.07 -33.60 -1.90
C LEU A 34 18.26 -34.01 -1.02
N LYS A 35 19.32 -34.54 -1.63
CA LYS A 35 20.51 -35.10 -0.94
C LYS A 35 21.28 -34.11 -0.05
N GLU A 36 21.06 -32.80 -0.13
CA GLU A 36 21.78 -31.80 0.69
C GLU A 36 20.90 -30.60 1.11
N VAL A 37 19.86 -30.87 1.88
CA VAL A 37 19.12 -29.82 2.61
C VAL A 37 19.50 -29.82 4.09
N TYR A 38 19.57 -28.60 4.64
CA TYR A 38 19.88 -28.34 6.04
C TYR A 38 18.73 -27.57 6.66
N LEU A 39 18.50 -27.78 7.95
CA LEU A 39 17.57 -26.98 8.74
C LEU A 39 18.29 -25.70 9.19
N TRP A 40 17.66 -24.56 8.92
CA TRP A 40 18.15 -23.24 9.31
C TRP A 40 17.18 -22.60 10.28
N LYS A 41 17.68 -21.76 11.19
CA LYS A 41 16.90 -20.96 12.13
C LYS A 41 17.35 -19.49 12.07
N CYS A 42 16.41 -18.58 11.88
CA CYS A 42 16.74 -17.15 11.82
C CYS A 42 16.74 -16.54 13.21
N ARG A 43 17.18 -15.28 13.32
CA ARG A 43 17.16 -14.52 14.58
C ARG A 43 15.77 -14.38 15.22
N HIS A 44 14.69 -14.52 14.44
CA HIS A 44 13.31 -14.47 14.94
C HIS A 44 12.77 -15.87 15.29
N GLY A 45 13.62 -16.90 15.27
CA GLY A 45 13.25 -18.25 15.67
C GLY A 45 12.57 -19.11 14.60
N HIS A 46 12.18 -18.54 13.45
CA HIS A 46 11.60 -19.31 12.35
C HIS A 46 12.61 -20.30 11.78
N THR A 47 12.15 -21.52 11.55
CA THR A 47 12.94 -22.58 10.94
C THR A 47 12.53 -22.81 9.48
N TRP A 48 13.49 -23.17 8.62
CA TRP A 48 13.19 -23.58 7.24
C TRP A 48 14.27 -24.51 6.70
N TYR A 49 13.88 -25.35 5.74
CA TYR A 49 14.81 -26.19 5.01
C TYR A 49 15.35 -25.46 3.77
N ALA A 50 16.67 -25.52 3.58
CA ALA A 50 17.33 -25.04 2.35
C ALA A 50 18.68 -25.72 2.16
N SER A 51 19.14 -25.80 0.91
CA SER A 51 20.52 -26.19 0.62
C SER A 51 21.48 -25.03 0.91
N LEU A 52 22.73 -25.36 1.21
CA LEU A 52 23.80 -24.37 1.44
C LEU A 52 23.97 -23.45 0.23
N LYS A 53 23.90 -23.99 -1.01
CA LYS A 53 23.95 -23.21 -2.26
C LYS A 53 22.88 -22.11 -2.30
N LYS A 54 21.63 -22.43 -1.93
CA LYS A 54 20.54 -21.45 -1.92
C LYS A 54 20.72 -20.41 -0.80
N ARG A 55 21.25 -20.80 0.36
CA ARG A 55 21.60 -19.84 1.43
C ARG A 55 22.70 -18.87 1.00
N ILE A 56 23.74 -19.37 0.33
CA ILE A 56 24.84 -18.55 -0.20
C ILE A 56 24.30 -17.54 -1.22
N ALA A 57 23.36 -17.95 -2.07
CA ALA A 57 22.70 -17.05 -3.04
C ALA A 57 21.71 -16.05 -2.40
N GLY A 58 21.78 -15.83 -1.09
CA GLY A 58 20.97 -14.84 -0.37
C GLY A 58 19.54 -15.27 -0.06
N ARG A 59 19.14 -16.53 -0.32
CA ARG A 59 17.81 -17.00 0.12
C ARG A 59 17.85 -17.27 1.62
N GLY A 60 17.20 -16.41 2.40
CA GLY A 60 17.04 -16.56 3.84
C GLY A 60 15.69 -17.15 4.25
N CYS A 61 15.28 -16.81 5.48
CA CYS A 61 14.01 -17.22 6.06
C CYS A 61 12.81 -16.82 5.20
N GLN A 62 12.01 -17.80 4.78
CA GLN A 62 10.87 -17.60 3.88
C GLN A 62 9.70 -16.86 4.55
N VAL A 63 9.59 -16.96 5.88
CA VAL A 63 8.62 -16.23 6.69
C VAL A 63 9.02 -14.75 6.79
N CYS A 64 10.28 -14.48 7.15
CA CYS A 64 10.76 -13.09 7.29
C CYS A 64 10.72 -12.31 5.98
N CYS A 65 10.96 -12.96 4.83
CA CYS A 65 10.84 -12.30 3.53
C CYS A 65 9.43 -12.35 2.92
N GLY A 66 8.43 -12.87 3.66
CA GLY A 66 7.02 -12.84 3.26
C GLY A 66 6.63 -13.79 2.12
N ARG A 67 7.50 -14.75 1.75
CA ARG A 67 7.20 -15.79 0.74
C ARG A 67 6.31 -16.90 1.28
N VAL A 68 6.45 -17.20 2.57
CA VAL A 68 5.56 -18.11 3.30
C VAL A 68 4.82 -17.27 4.34
N VAL A 69 3.48 -17.34 4.30
CA VAL A 69 2.63 -16.69 5.28
C VAL A 69 2.37 -17.67 6.42
N VAL A 70 2.61 -17.23 7.65
CA VAL A 70 2.33 -17.95 8.88
C VAL A 70 1.42 -17.08 9.73
N LYS A 71 0.21 -17.60 9.99
CA LYS A 71 -0.79 -16.96 10.84
C LYS A 71 -0.22 -16.68 12.24
N GLY A 72 -0.48 -15.51 12.80
CA GLY A 72 0.06 -15.05 14.08
C GLY A 72 1.45 -14.42 13.97
N ILE A 73 2.09 -14.47 12.80
CA ILE A 73 3.49 -14.06 12.64
C ILE A 73 3.66 -12.96 11.61
N ASN A 74 3.30 -13.20 10.34
CA ASN A 74 3.57 -12.26 9.25
C ASN A 74 2.36 -12.06 8.31
N ASP A 75 1.21 -12.64 8.67
CA ASP A 75 -0.06 -12.36 8.04
C ASP A 75 -0.53 -10.92 8.33
N LEU A 76 -1.40 -10.42 7.45
CA LEU A 76 -1.94 -9.07 7.52
C LEU A 76 -2.72 -8.85 8.81
N ALA A 77 -3.56 -9.81 9.22
CA ALA A 77 -4.37 -9.69 10.44
C ALA A 77 -3.53 -9.47 11.69
N SER A 78 -2.42 -10.20 11.81
CA SER A 78 -1.54 -10.12 12.97
C SER A 78 -0.65 -8.87 12.95
N LYS A 79 -0.22 -8.42 11.76
CA LYS A 79 0.69 -7.27 11.64
C LYS A 79 -0.03 -5.91 11.58
N HIS A 80 -1.22 -5.87 10.99
CA HIS A 80 -1.99 -4.66 10.80
C HIS A 80 -3.47 -4.91 11.13
N PRO A 81 -3.82 -5.19 12.39
CA PRO A 81 -5.19 -5.52 12.79
C PRO A 81 -6.19 -4.40 12.45
N PHE A 82 -5.76 -3.13 12.47
CA PHE A 82 -6.60 -1.99 12.11
C PHE A 82 -7.04 -2.00 10.63
N LEU A 83 -6.31 -2.66 9.74
CA LEU A 83 -6.70 -2.76 8.32
C LEU A 83 -7.89 -3.69 8.11
N LEU A 84 -8.25 -4.52 9.09
CA LEU A 84 -9.41 -5.41 8.99
C LEU A 84 -10.72 -4.64 9.02
N TYR A 85 -10.75 -3.46 9.66
CA TYR A 85 -11.89 -2.54 9.58
C TYR A 85 -12.15 -2.01 8.17
N GLU A 86 -11.12 -2.01 7.32
CA GLU A 86 -11.23 -1.59 5.93
C GLU A 86 -11.27 -2.76 4.94
N TRP A 87 -11.21 -4.02 5.40
CA TRP A 87 -11.23 -5.17 4.51
C TRP A 87 -12.64 -5.47 3.99
N ASP A 88 -12.81 -5.56 2.67
CA ASP A 88 -14.10 -5.89 2.07
C ASP A 88 -14.28 -7.43 1.99
N TYR A 89 -14.79 -8.03 3.07
CA TYR A 89 -14.96 -9.49 3.19
C TYR A 89 -15.90 -10.08 2.13
N GLU A 90 -16.91 -9.32 1.69
CA GLU A 90 -17.87 -9.77 0.68
C GLU A 90 -17.22 -9.87 -0.71
N LYS A 91 -16.29 -8.96 -1.03
CA LYS A 91 -15.60 -8.95 -2.32
C LYS A 91 -14.29 -9.74 -2.35
N ASN A 92 -13.74 -10.09 -1.19
CA ASN A 92 -12.49 -10.86 -1.07
C ASN A 92 -12.73 -12.32 -0.65
N LYS A 93 -13.80 -12.98 -1.13
CA LYS A 93 -14.17 -14.34 -0.66
C LYS A 93 -13.05 -15.38 -0.76
N ASP A 94 -12.16 -15.24 -1.75
CA ASP A 94 -11.07 -16.19 -2.01
C ASP A 94 -9.75 -15.85 -1.28
N VAL A 95 -9.72 -14.80 -0.46
CA VAL A 95 -8.52 -14.32 0.23
C VAL A 95 -8.88 -13.86 1.63
N SER A 96 -8.13 -14.31 2.64
CA SER A 96 -8.37 -13.88 4.02
C SER A 96 -7.17 -13.10 4.56
N PRO A 97 -7.38 -12.10 5.43
CA PRO A 97 -6.30 -11.36 6.08
C PRO A 97 -5.29 -12.25 6.84
N GLU A 98 -5.72 -13.43 7.29
CA GLU A 98 -4.91 -14.42 8.01
C GLU A 98 -4.04 -15.29 7.08
N ASN A 99 -4.32 -15.30 5.77
CA ASN A 99 -3.61 -16.13 4.78
C ASN A 99 -2.78 -15.33 3.77
N ILE A 100 -2.65 -14.02 3.99
CA ILE A 100 -1.89 -13.10 3.13
C ILE A 100 -0.89 -12.30 3.96
N SER A 101 0.33 -12.08 3.44
CA SER A 101 1.32 -11.26 4.14
C SER A 101 1.03 -9.77 4.01
N ALA A 102 1.40 -8.99 5.02
CA ALA A 102 1.34 -7.53 4.98
C ALA A 102 2.15 -6.92 3.82
N GLY A 103 3.23 -7.59 3.39
CA GLY A 103 4.06 -7.17 2.26
C GLY A 103 3.55 -7.64 0.89
N SER A 104 2.34 -8.24 0.81
CA SER A 104 1.83 -8.81 -0.44
C SER A 104 1.48 -7.74 -1.47
N GLY A 105 1.92 -7.95 -2.72
CA GLY A 105 1.52 -7.14 -3.87
C GLY A 105 0.16 -7.52 -4.46
N LYS A 106 -0.60 -8.43 -3.83
CA LYS A 106 -1.93 -8.82 -4.30
C LYS A 106 -2.92 -7.66 -4.14
N LYS A 107 -3.62 -7.32 -5.22
CA LYS A 107 -4.75 -6.38 -5.18
C LYS A 107 -5.96 -7.06 -4.57
N VAL A 108 -6.56 -6.39 -3.60
CA VAL A 108 -7.78 -6.83 -2.90
C VAL A 108 -8.72 -5.64 -2.76
N TRP A 109 -9.97 -5.91 -2.41
CA TRP A 109 -10.98 -4.90 -2.18
C TRP A 109 -10.91 -4.35 -0.75
N TRP A 110 -11.02 -3.04 -0.65
CA TRP A 110 -11.07 -2.30 0.59
C TRP A 110 -12.35 -1.47 0.64
N LYS A 111 -12.86 -1.22 1.83
CA LYS A 111 -14.05 -0.42 2.07
C LYS A 111 -13.81 0.47 3.29
N CYS A 112 -13.85 1.79 3.13
CA CYS A 112 -13.64 2.71 4.25
C CYS A 112 -14.93 2.90 5.05
N ALA A 113 -14.83 3.55 6.21
CA ALA A 113 -15.97 3.90 7.05
C ALA A 113 -17.01 4.80 6.36
N GLN A 114 -16.62 5.57 5.33
CA GLN A 114 -17.55 6.37 4.52
C GLN A 114 -18.27 5.53 3.44
N GLY A 115 -18.01 4.22 3.38
CA GLY A 115 -18.67 3.31 2.44
C GLY A 115 -18.01 3.22 1.06
N HIS A 116 -16.97 4.01 0.77
CA HIS A 116 -16.27 3.91 -0.50
C HIS A 116 -15.56 2.58 -0.63
N SER A 117 -15.72 1.92 -1.78
CA SER A 117 -15.05 0.65 -2.09
C SER A 117 -14.01 0.87 -3.18
N TRP A 118 -12.78 0.37 -2.99
CA TRP A 118 -11.70 0.48 -3.97
C TRP A 118 -10.78 -0.74 -3.93
N GLN A 119 -10.00 -0.93 -5.01
CA GLN A 119 -8.92 -1.92 -5.04
C GLN A 119 -7.56 -1.25 -4.83
N ASP A 120 -6.73 -1.84 -3.98
CA ASP A 120 -5.31 -1.53 -3.85
C ASP A 120 -4.55 -2.78 -3.37
N THR A 121 -3.23 -2.76 -3.48
CA THR A 121 -2.39 -3.86 -3.00
C THR A 121 -2.28 -3.84 -1.47
N VAL A 122 -2.13 -5.03 -0.88
CA VAL A 122 -2.01 -5.17 0.59
C VAL A 122 -0.81 -4.39 1.12
N ASN A 123 0.35 -4.43 0.46
CA ASN A 123 1.53 -3.68 0.89
C ASN A 123 1.33 -2.16 0.88
N HIS A 124 0.66 -1.59 -0.12
CA HIS A 124 0.34 -0.16 -0.14
C HIS A 124 -0.53 0.25 1.07
N ARG A 125 -1.44 -0.64 1.47
CA ARG A 125 -2.30 -0.43 2.63
C ARG A 125 -1.55 -0.58 3.95
N ALA A 126 -0.67 -1.56 4.05
CA ALA A 126 0.25 -1.73 5.18
C ALA A 126 1.18 -0.50 5.33
N ASP A 127 1.59 0.12 4.22
CA ASP A 127 2.39 1.35 4.18
C ASP A 127 1.58 2.63 4.48
N GLY A 128 0.29 2.51 4.80
CA GLY A 128 -0.56 3.63 5.23
C GLY A 128 -1.26 4.40 4.11
N ARG A 129 -1.30 3.90 2.86
CA ARG A 129 -2.11 4.55 1.82
C ARG A 129 -3.59 4.41 2.12
N GLY A 130 -4.29 5.52 2.36
CA GLY A 130 -5.72 5.57 2.66
C GLY A 130 -6.68 5.37 1.47
N CYS A 131 -7.98 5.52 1.72
CA CYS A 131 -9.03 5.58 0.69
C CYS A 131 -8.72 6.70 -0.33
N PRO A 132 -8.70 6.42 -1.64
CA PRO A 132 -8.38 7.43 -2.65
C PRO A 132 -9.48 8.49 -2.81
N TYR A 133 -10.72 8.19 -2.40
CA TYR A 133 -11.83 9.13 -2.46
C TYR A 133 -11.80 10.11 -1.28
N CYS A 134 -11.69 9.61 -0.04
CA CYS A 134 -11.49 10.45 1.14
C CYS A 134 -10.21 11.30 1.04
N GLY A 135 -9.15 10.75 0.44
CA GLY A 135 -7.90 11.45 0.19
C GLY A 135 -7.90 12.40 -1.01
N ASN A 136 -9.05 12.62 -1.67
CA ASN A 136 -9.20 13.48 -2.86
C ASN A 136 -8.24 13.14 -4.01
N LYS A 137 -7.88 11.86 -4.16
CA LYS A 137 -7.09 11.34 -5.29
C LYS A 137 -7.96 10.83 -6.43
N LYS A 138 -9.21 10.46 -6.13
CA LYS A 138 -10.26 10.10 -7.08
C LYS A 138 -11.51 10.92 -6.80
N ILE A 139 -12.24 11.25 -7.86
CA ILE A 139 -13.45 12.06 -7.83
C ILE A 139 -14.68 11.16 -7.72
N ILE A 140 -15.63 11.60 -6.92
CA ILE A 140 -17.02 11.14 -6.87
C ILE A 140 -17.86 12.39 -7.10
N GLU A 141 -18.51 12.44 -8.26
CA GLU A 141 -19.47 13.50 -8.59
C GLU A 141 -20.63 13.46 -7.58
N GLY A 142 -20.99 14.64 -7.06
CA GLY A 142 -21.97 14.79 -6.00
C GLY A 142 -21.38 14.78 -4.59
N GLU A 143 -20.12 14.34 -4.39
CA GLU A 143 -19.55 14.16 -3.05
C GLU A 143 -18.29 15.01 -2.81
N ASN A 144 -17.19 14.71 -3.52
CA ASN A 144 -15.88 15.34 -3.27
C ASN A 144 -15.38 16.20 -4.44
N ASP A 145 -16.23 16.43 -5.45
CA ASP A 145 -15.96 17.35 -6.53
C ASP A 145 -16.09 18.83 -6.09
N LEU A 146 -15.62 19.73 -6.94
CA LEU A 146 -15.58 21.17 -6.66
C LEU A 146 -16.99 21.77 -6.58
N ALA A 147 -17.95 21.28 -7.38
CA ALA A 147 -19.31 21.80 -7.35
C ALA A 147 -20.00 21.48 -6.02
N SER A 148 -19.83 20.26 -5.52
CA SER A 148 -20.40 19.84 -4.24
C SER A 148 -19.70 20.48 -3.04
N THR A 149 -18.37 20.58 -3.07
CA THR A 149 -17.61 21.06 -1.89
C THR A 149 -17.44 22.58 -1.84
N HIS A 150 -17.51 23.28 -2.98
CA HIS A 150 -17.30 24.73 -3.09
C HIS A 150 -18.29 25.39 -4.07
N PRO A 151 -19.61 25.27 -3.84
CA PRO A 151 -20.63 25.79 -4.76
C PRO A 151 -20.50 27.32 -5.00
N GLN A 152 -19.98 28.07 -4.03
CA GLN A 152 -19.74 29.51 -4.14
C GLN A 152 -18.72 29.88 -5.22
N LEU A 153 -17.86 28.96 -5.64
CA LEU A 153 -16.86 29.19 -6.69
C LEU A 153 -17.41 28.95 -8.09
N LEU A 154 -18.60 28.35 -8.22
CA LEU A 154 -19.22 28.07 -9.53
C LEU A 154 -19.57 29.35 -10.29
N LYS A 155 -19.96 30.40 -9.56
CA LYS A 155 -20.20 31.74 -10.16
C LYS A 155 -18.94 32.36 -10.78
N GLU A 156 -17.77 31.88 -10.39
CA GLU A 156 -16.48 32.34 -10.91
C GLU A 156 -15.87 31.37 -11.90
N TRP A 157 -16.54 30.26 -12.23
CA TRP A 157 -16.06 29.30 -13.21
C TRP A 157 -16.36 29.79 -14.63
N ASP A 158 -15.35 29.79 -15.50
CA ASP A 158 -15.54 30.10 -16.91
C ASP A 158 -16.02 28.83 -17.66
N TYR A 159 -17.33 28.67 -17.82
CA TYR A 159 -17.92 27.48 -18.45
C TYR A 159 -17.63 27.37 -19.94
N ASP A 160 -17.38 28.49 -20.62
CA ASP A 160 -17.11 28.51 -22.06
C ASP A 160 -15.65 28.16 -22.35
N LYS A 161 -14.71 28.57 -21.48
CA LYS A 161 -13.28 28.35 -21.70
C LYS A 161 -12.70 27.09 -21.05
N ASN A 162 -13.43 26.45 -20.14
CA ASN A 162 -12.96 25.23 -19.49
C ASN A 162 -13.60 23.98 -20.10
N ILE A 163 -12.75 23.06 -20.58
CA ILE A 163 -13.19 21.76 -21.10
C ILE A 163 -13.68 20.85 -19.96
N ILE A 164 -13.02 20.92 -18.79
CA ILE A 164 -13.39 20.14 -17.61
C ILE A 164 -14.53 20.83 -16.85
N LYS A 165 -15.49 20.04 -16.34
CA LYS A 165 -16.57 20.54 -15.49
C LYS A 165 -16.13 20.64 -14.03
N PRO A 166 -16.74 21.52 -13.23
CA PRO A 166 -16.53 21.54 -11.78
C PRO A 166 -16.78 20.20 -11.09
N THR A 167 -17.72 19.38 -11.60
CA THR A 167 -17.98 18.02 -11.09
C THR A 167 -16.89 17.00 -11.41
N GLN A 168 -15.89 17.38 -12.21
CA GLN A 168 -14.79 16.52 -12.68
C GLN A 168 -13.43 16.92 -12.10
N VAL A 169 -13.42 17.73 -11.05
CA VAL A 169 -12.20 18.12 -10.33
C VAL A 169 -12.46 18.19 -8.83
N VAL A 170 -11.51 17.69 -8.03
CA VAL A 170 -11.52 17.91 -6.58
C VAL A 170 -10.99 19.30 -6.24
N ALA A 171 -11.40 19.82 -5.08
CA ALA A 171 -10.93 21.10 -4.55
C ALA A 171 -9.40 21.17 -4.40
N GLY A 172 -8.74 20.06 -4.10
CA GLY A 172 -7.28 19.98 -3.94
C GLY A 172 -6.48 19.91 -5.26
N SER A 173 -7.12 20.04 -6.43
CA SER A 173 -6.44 19.83 -7.71
C SER A 173 -5.45 20.96 -8.06
N SER A 174 -4.26 20.59 -8.51
CA SER A 174 -3.29 21.54 -9.09
C SER A 174 -3.61 21.96 -10.53
N LYS A 175 -4.66 21.38 -11.15
CA LYS A 175 -5.09 21.74 -12.51
C LYS A 175 -5.43 23.22 -12.59
N LYS A 176 -4.83 23.91 -13.55
CA LYS A 176 -5.13 25.30 -13.89
C LYS A 176 -6.36 25.37 -14.78
N VAL A 177 -7.28 26.26 -14.43
CA VAL A 177 -8.54 26.51 -15.13
C VAL A 177 -8.79 28.01 -15.24
N LYS A 178 -9.68 28.39 -16.14
CA LYS A 178 -10.09 29.78 -16.36
C LYS A 178 -11.19 30.17 -15.36
N TRP A 179 -11.04 31.35 -14.79
CA TRP A 179 -11.97 31.91 -13.81
C TRP A 179 -12.41 33.30 -14.26
N ILE A 180 -13.65 33.68 -13.92
CA ILE A 180 -14.19 35.02 -14.12
C ILE A 180 -14.50 35.59 -12.74
N CYS A 181 -13.83 36.67 -12.35
CA CYS A 181 -14.05 37.28 -11.04
C CYS A 181 -15.48 37.82 -10.93
N SER A 182 -16.25 37.38 -9.92
CA SER A 182 -17.63 37.85 -9.71
C SER A 182 -17.74 39.34 -9.40
N ASP A 183 -16.67 39.94 -8.87
CA ASP A 183 -16.70 41.33 -8.38
C ASP A 183 -16.34 42.34 -9.48
N CYS A 184 -15.52 41.94 -10.48
CA CYS A 184 -14.99 42.87 -11.48
C CYS A 184 -14.96 42.33 -12.91
N GLY A 185 -15.47 41.13 -13.16
CA GLY A 185 -15.50 40.49 -14.48
C GLY A 185 -14.12 40.09 -15.03
N HIS A 186 -13.04 40.30 -14.27
CA HIS A 186 -11.69 39.96 -14.74
C HIS A 186 -11.56 38.45 -14.97
N GLN A 187 -11.16 38.08 -16.18
CA GLN A 187 -10.83 36.71 -16.54
C GLN A 187 -9.37 36.42 -16.20
N PHE A 188 -9.10 35.34 -15.48
CA PHE A 188 -7.74 34.96 -15.09
C PHE A 188 -7.60 33.44 -14.98
N GLU A 189 -6.36 32.95 -15.01
CA GLU A 189 -6.05 31.53 -14.82
C GLU A 189 -5.49 31.30 -13.42
N ALA A 190 -5.99 30.26 -12.75
CA ALA A 190 -5.46 29.79 -11.47
C ALA A 190 -5.72 28.30 -11.29
N SER A 191 -4.91 27.63 -10.47
CA SER A 191 -5.20 26.25 -10.07
C SER A 191 -6.42 26.19 -9.15
N VAL A 192 -7.15 25.08 -9.19
CA VAL A 192 -8.31 24.86 -8.31
C VAL A 192 -7.88 24.97 -6.84
N ILE A 193 -6.77 24.34 -6.44
CA ILE A 193 -6.24 24.42 -5.07
C ILE A 193 -5.89 25.85 -4.63
N ASN A 194 -5.45 26.71 -5.55
CA ASN A 194 -5.19 28.11 -5.25
C ASN A 194 -6.48 28.86 -4.92
N ARG A 195 -7.58 28.49 -5.57
CA ARG A 195 -8.90 29.11 -5.39
C ARG A 195 -9.66 28.56 -4.20
N THR A 196 -9.40 27.32 -3.80
CA THR A 196 -10.05 26.64 -2.67
C THR A 196 -9.21 26.77 -1.39
N ARG A 197 -8.12 25.99 -1.26
CA ARG A 197 -7.30 25.88 -0.06
C ARG A 197 -6.57 27.18 0.26
N PHE A 198 -5.95 27.78 -0.74
CA PHE A 198 -5.17 29.01 -0.56
C PHE A 198 -6.01 30.28 -0.70
N LYS A 199 -7.30 30.16 -1.05
CA LYS A 199 -8.26 31.28 -1.15
C LYS A 199 -7.72 32.50 -1.91
N MET A 200 -6.93 32.26 -2.96
CA MET A 200 -6.33 33.32 -3.75
C MET A 200 -7.41 34.13 -4.47
N ARG A 201 -7.48 35.43 -4.14
CA ARG A 201 -8.42 36.37 -4.75
C ARG A 201 -8.02 36.68 -6.20
N CYS A 202 -8.96 37.28 -6.94
CA CYS A 202 -8.69 37.83 -8.26
C CYS A 202 -7.45 38.76 -8.22
N PRO A 203 -6.47 38.60 -9.15
CA PRO A 203 -5.27 39.42 -9.18
C PRO A 203 -5.52 40.93 -9.34
N LYS A 204 -6.66 41.35 -9.90
CA LYS A 204 -7.07 42.76 -10.00
C LYS A 204 -7.77 43.27 -8.73
N CYS A 205 -8.41 42.40 -7.96
CA CYS A 205 -9.11 42.78 -6.73
C CYS A 205 -8.23 42.69 -5.48
N LYS A 206 -7.13 41.91 -5.52
CA LYS A 206 -6.29 41.66 -4.34
C LYS A 206 -5.71 42.92 -3.69
N ASN A 207 -5.58 44.01 -4.44
CA ASN A 207 -5.01 45.29 -3.98
C ASN A 207 -6.07 46.37 -3.69
N LYS A 208 -7.37 46.07 -3.84
CA LYS A 208 -8.44 47.01 -3.53
C LYS A 208 -8.82 46.83 -2.06
N LYS A 209 -8.51 47.84 -1.24
CA LYS A 209 -8.89 47.93 0.18
C LYS A 209 -10.39 48.03 0.33
#